data_AF-A0A091LUW8-F1
#
_entry.id   AF-A0A091LUW8-F1
#
_cell.length_a   1.000
_cell.length_b   1.000
_cell.length_c   1.000
_cell.angle_alpha   90.00
_cell.angle_beta   90.00
_cell.angle_gamma   90.00
#
_symmetry.space_group_name_H-M   'P 1'
#
loop_
_entity.id
_entity.type
_entity.pdbx_description
1 polymer ?
#
loop_
_entity_poly.entity_id
_entity_poly.type
_entity_poly.pdbx_seq_one_letter_code
_entity_poly.pdbx_strand_id
1 'polypeptide(L)'
;FLFSLQRKSIVAVSFIAAFLCLIIVRLTNEVTFPLILNCFGQTSVKWIPFSNGQRQPLRAHYGYINVKTQEPLQLDCDLCAIVSNSGQMAGQKVGAEIDKSSCIWRMNNAPTKGYEEDVGKRTTVRVVSHTSVPLLLKNPEYFFKETNTTVYVIWGPFRNMRKDGNGIVYNMLKKTVDSYPAAKIYVTTEKRMSYCDAVFKKETGKDR
;
A
#
# COMPACT_ATOMS: atom_id res chain seq x y z
N PHE A 1 -36.55 29.27 58.93
CA PHE A 1 -36.09 30.04 57.75
C PHE A 1 -34.65 29.74 57.32
N LEU A 2 -33.70 29.37 58.19
CA LEU A 2 -32.30 29.10 57.77
C LEU A 2 -32.08 27.80 56.95
N PHE A 3 -32.81 26.72 57.19
CA PHE A 3 -32.60 25.43 56.49
C PHE A 3 -33.01 25.44 55.00
N SER A 4 -33.90 26.34 54.58
CA SER A 4 -34.40 26.43 53.20
C SER A 4 -33.41 27.14 52.27
N LEU A 5 -32.67 28.14 52.76
CA LEU A 5 -31.67 28.86 51.96
C LEU A 5 -30.45 28.00 51.62
N GLN A 6 -29.97 27.20 52.58
CA GLN A 6 -28.75 26.41 52.42
C GLN A 6 -28.92 25.31 51.34
N ARG A 7 -30.09 24.67 51.28
CA ARG A 7 -30.40 23.63 50.29
C ARG A 7 -30.56 24.20 48.87
N LYS A 8 -31.16 25.38 48.72
CA LYS A 8 -31.24 26.09 47.43
C LYS A 8 -29.86 26.50 46.91
N SER A 9 -28.96 26.92 47.80
CA SER A 9 -27.58 27.26 47.46
C SER A 9 -26.77 26.04 46.98
N ILE A 10 -26.92 24.88 47.62
CA ILE A 10 -26.23 23.64 47.22
C ILE A 10 -26.72 23.16 45.84
N VAL A 11 -28.03 23.22 45.59
CA VAL A 11 -28.60 22.84 44.30
C VAL A 11 -28.13 23.79 43.20
N ALA A 12 -28.11 25.10 43.44
CA ALA A 12 -27.61 26.09 42.48
C ALA A 12 -26.11 25.90 42.17
N VAL A 13 -25.27 25.67 43.18
CA VAL A 13 -23.82 25.40 42.98
C VAL A 13 -23.59 24.10 42.21
N SER A 14 -24.39 23.07 42.47
CA SER A 14 -24.31 21.80 41.74
C SER A 14 -24.71 21.95 40.27
N PHE A 15 -25.75 22.73 39.96
CA PHE A 15 -26.12 23.02 38.57
C PHE A 15 -25.07 23.85 37.84
N ILE A 16 -24.46 24.85 38.51
CA ILE A 16 -23.37 25.65 37.93
C ILE A 16 -22.15 24.77 37.65
N ALA A 17 -21.77 23.91 38.59
CA ALA A 17 -20.65 22.97 38.40
C ALA A 17 -20.93 21.97 37.26
N ALA A 18 -22.14 21.42 37.17
CA ALA A 18 -22.52 20.51 36.09
C ALA A 18 -22.53 21.22 34.73
N PHE A 19 -23.03 22.46 34.67
CA PHE A 19 -23.05 23.25 33.44
C PHE A 19 -21.64 23.64 32.99
N LEU A 20 -20.75 24.01 33.92
CA LEU A 20 -19.34 24.26 33.64
C LEU A 20 -18.64 22.99 33.14
N CYS A 21 -18.89 21.82 33.76
CA CYS A 21 -18.37 20.54 33.28
C CYS A 21 -18.86 20.21 31.87
N LEU A 22 -20.14 20.42 31.56
CA LEU A 22 -20.69 20.18 30.23
C LEU A 22 -20.09 21.13 29.18
N ILE A 23 -19.86 22.40 29.54
CA ILE A 23 -19.18 23.36 28.66
C ILE A 23 -17.72 22.94 28.43
N ILE A 24 -17.00 22.53 29.47
CA ILE A 24 -15.62 22.04 29.35
C ILE A 24 -15.58 20.80 28.44
N VAL A 25 -16.46 19.82 28.67
CA VAL A 25 -16.54 18.61 27.84
C VAL A 25 -16.90 18.94 26.39
N ARG A 26 -17.82 19.88 26.15
CA ARG A 26 -18.14 20.34 24.79
C ARG A 26 -16.96 21.07 24.15
N LEU A 27 -16.29 21.95 24.87
CA LEU A 27 -15.12 22.69 24.37
C LEU A 27 -13.95 21.74 24.08
N THR A 28 -13.74 20.70 24.89
CA THR A 28 -12.70 19.69 24.62
C THR A 28 -13.08 18.72 23.49
N ASN A 29 -14.37 18.51 23.22
CA ASN A 29 -14.83 17.71 22.08
C ASN A 29 -14.87 18.49 20.76
N GLU A 30 -15.16 19.80 20.81
CA GLU A 30 -15.16 20.70 19.64
C GLU A 30 -13.73 21.11 19.24
N VAL A 31 -12.83 21.29 20.21
CA VAL A 31 -11.40 21.46 19.93
C VAL A 31 -10.81 20.09 19.68
N THR A 32 -10.85 19.66 18.42
CA THR A 32 -10.02 18.59 17.90
C THR A 32 -8.62 18.68 18.54
N PHE A 33 -8.32 17.70 19.39
CA PHE A 33 -7.06 17.51 20.09
C PHE A 33 -5.90 17.00 19.18
N PRO A 34 -5.73 17.47 17.92
CA PRO A 34 -4.41 17.45 17.27
C PRO A 34 -3.70 18.81 17.19
N LEU A 35 -4.39 19.94 17.43
CA LEU A 35 -3.85 21.26 17.04
C LEU A 35 -2.95 21.98 18.08
N ILE A 36 -2.86 21.49 19.32
CA ILE A 36 -2.04 22.12 20.39
C ILE A 36 -0.65 21.47 20.53
N LEU A 37 -0.39 20.32 19.87
CA LEU A 37 0.90 19.63 19.95
C LEU A 37 1.98 20.20 19.00
N ASN A 38 1.72 21.29 18.29
CA ASN A 38 2.69 21.91 17.39
C ASN A 38 3.51 23.05 18.02
N CYS A 39 3.35 23.34 19.31
CA CYS A 39 4.02 24.49 19.96
C CYS A 39 5.08 24.14 21.02
N PHE A 40 5.31 22.87 21.35
CA PHE A 40 6.44 22.48 22.20
C PHE A 40 7.33 21.48 21.48
N GLY A 41 8.49 21.97 21.02
CA GLY A 41 9.54 21.18 20.41
C GLY A 41 10.08 20.11 21.36
N GLN A 42 9.51 18.92 21.28
CA GLN A 42 10.07 17.72 21.88
C GLN A 42 9.99 16.58 20.88
N THR A 43 11.16 16.05 20.53
CA THR A 43 11.37 14.87 19.69
C THR A 43 10.78 13.63 20.36
N SER A 44 9.48 13.40 20.15
CA SER A 44 8.85 12.10 20.33
C SER A 44 7.57 12.08 19.52
N VAL A 45 7.67 11.65 18.27
CA VAL A 45 6.49 11.18 17.53
C VAL A 45 6.04 9.92 18.26
N LYS A 46 5.13 10.10 19.22
CA LYS A 46 4.46 9.00 19.90
C LYS A 46 3.54 8.38 18.86
N TRP A 47 4.06 7.38 18.14
CA TRP A 47 3.28 6.52 17.27
C TRP A 47 2.05 6.08 18.06
N ILE A 48 0.87 6.53 17.61
CA ILE A 48 -0.39 5.92 18.05
C ILE A 48 -0.23 4.44 17.68
N PRO A 49 -0.35 3.49 18.64
CA PRO A 49 -0.19 2.09 18.32
C PRO A 49 -1.24 1.75 17.27
N PHE A 50 -0.77 1.22 16.16
CA PHE A 50 -1.58 0.64 15.11
C PHE A 50 -2.70 -0.19 15.74
N SER A 51 -3.88 0.01 15.16
CA SER A 51 -5.12 -0.73 15.38
C SER A 51 -4.87 -2.18 15.78
N ASN A 52 -5.56 -2.57 16.84
CA ASN A 52 -5.71 -3.93 17.35
C ASN A 52 -5.69 -4.98 16.21
N GLY A 53 -4.92 -6.05 16.38
CA GLY A 53 -4.60 -7.06 15.36
C GLY A 53 -5.75 -7.93 14.86
N GLN A 54 -6.80 -7.34 14.29
CA GLN A 54 -7.66 -8.02 13.35
C GLN A 54 -6.96 -8.04 11.99
N ARG A 55 -6.49 -9.21 11.56
CA ARG A 55 -6.13 -9.41 10.15
C ARG A 55 -7.37 -9.08 9.33
N GLN A 56 -7.36 -7.94 8.64
CA GLN A 56 -8.43 -7.63 7.71
C GLN A 56 -8.53 -8.73 6.64
N PRO A 57 -9.74 -9.10 6.23
CA PRO A 57 -9.91 -10.10 5.18
C PRO A 57 -9.28 -9.60 3.88
N LEU A 58 -8.47 -10.44 3.24
CA LEU A 58 -7.83 -10.11 1.97
C LEU A 58 -8.87 -9.66 0.94
N ARG A 59 -8.63 -8.50 0.32
CA ARG A 59 -9.52 -7.96 -0.71
C ARG A 59 -9.20 -8.53 -2.08
N ALA A 60 -10.24 -8.91 -2.81
CA ALA A 60 -10.13 -9.36 -4.19
C ALA A 60 -10.00 -8.18 -5.17
N HIS A 61 -8.95 -8.20 -5.97
CA HIS A 61 -8.66 -7.23 -7.02
C HIS A 61 -8.90 -7.84 -8.39
N TYR A 62 -10.13 -7.69 -8.88
CA TYR A 62 -10.51 -8.15 -10.21
C TYR A 62 -9.74 -7.43 -11.31
N GLY A 63 -9.49 -8.13 -12.41
CA GLY A 63 -8.71 -7.61 -13.53
C GLY A 63 -7.21 -7.89 -13.45
N TYR A 64 -6.76 -8.50 -12.35
CA TYR A 64 -5.42 -9.08 -12.18
C TYR A 64 -5.58 -10.56 -11.86
N ILE A 65 -5.10 -11.43 -12.74
CA ILE A 65 -5.39 -12.87 -12.68
C ILE A 65 -4.10 -13.67 -12.55
N ASN A 66 -4.09 -14.67 -11.67
CA ASN A 66 -2.96 -15.56 -11.48
C ASN A 66 -2.72 -16.38 -12.76
N VAL A 67 -1.48 -16.46 -13.23
CA VAL A 67 -1.14 -17.18 -14.47
C VAL A 67 -1.48 -18.67 -14.36
N LYS A 68 -1.30 -19.28 -13.18
CA LYS A 68 -1.54 -20.70 -12.93
C LYS A 68 -2.98 -20.98 -12.54
N THR A 69 -3.51 -20.30 -11.52
CA THR A 69 -4.85 -20.62 -10.96
C THR A 69 -5.99 -19.89 -11.65
N GLN A 70 -5.71 -18.84 -12.43
CA GLN A 70 -6.71 -17.92 -13.01
C GLN A 70 -7.57 -17.17 -11.98
N GLU A 71 -7.24 -17.26 -10.70
CA GLU A 71 -7.92 -16.55 -9.62
C GLU A 71 -7.52 -15.07 -9.55
N PRO A 72 -8.41 -14.19 -9.04
CA PRO A 72 -8.09 -12.79 -8.85
C PRO A 72 -7.00 -12.59 -7.79
N LEU A 73 -6.27 -11.47 -7.90
CA LEU A 73 -5.29 -11.08 -6.90
C LEU A 73 -5.96 -10.77 -5.56
N GLN A 74 -5.57 -11.48 -4.51
CA GLN A 74 -5.94 -11.20 -3.13
C GLN A 74 -4.85 -10.35 -2.47
N LEU A 75 -5.14 -9.08 -2.17
CA LEU A 75 -4.17 -8.16 -1.57
C LEU A 75 -4.89 -7.16 -0.66
N ASP A 76 -4.34 -6.95 0.53
CA ASP A 76 -4.78 -5.91 1.45
C ASP A 76 -3.57 -5.19 2.04
N CYS A 77 -3.62 -3.86 2.06
CA CYS A 77 -2.48 -3.00 2.37
C CYS A 77 -2.93 -1.76 3.13
N ASP A 78 -2.52 -1.63 4.40
CA ASP A 78 -2.75 -0.42 5.19
C ASP A 78 -1.87 0.77 4.76
N LEU A 79 -0.54 0.63 4.89
CA LEU A 79 0.45 1.66 4.55
C LEU A 79 1.30 1.19 3.38
N CYS A 80 1.22 1.92 2.26
CA CYS A 80 1.97 1.61 1.05
C CYS A 80 3.16 2.55 0.85
N ALA A 81 4.33 1.98 0.55
CA ALA A 81 5.44 2.71 -0.06
C ALA A 81 5.54 2.33 -1.55
N ILE A 82 5.63 3.34 -2.43
CA ILE A 82 5.90 3.16 -3.86
C ILE A 82 7.32 3.66 -4.12
N VAL A 83 8.21 2.76 -4.51
CA VAL A 83 9.64 3.08 -4.65
C VAL A 83 9.98 3.30 -6.12
N SER A 84 10.47 4.50 -6.42
CA SER A 84 10.93 4.87 -7.77
C SER A 84 12.18 4.07 -8.18
N ASN A 85 12.31 3.81 -9.48
CA ASN A 85 13.51 3.24 -10.07
C ASN A 85 14.55 4.32 -10.44
N SER A 86 14.32 5.58 -10.07
CA SER A 86 15.21 6.70 -10.39
C SER A 86 16.58 6.52 -9.73
N GLY A 87 17.65 6.87 -10.45
CA GLY A 87 19.00 6.93 -9.89
C GLY A 87 19.14 7.92 -8.73
N GLN A 88 18.21 8.89 -8.59
CA GLN A 88 18.16 9.80 -7.45
C GLN A 88 17.92 9.11 -6.11
N MET A 89 17.44 7.86 -6.12
CA MET A 89 17.31 7.07 -4.89
C MET A 89 18.67 6.66 -4.30
N ALA A 90 19.73 6.63 -5.11
CA ALA A 90 21.07 6.29 -4.63
C ALA A 90 21.58 7.35 -3.64
N GLY A 91 22.10 6.90 -2.50
CA GLY A 91 22.59 7.75 -1.42
C GLY A 91 21.51 8.41 -0.55
N GLN A 92 20.22 8.16 -0.80
CA GLN A 92 19.14 8.74 0.02
C GLN A 92 19.03 8.13 1.42
N LYS A 93 19.51 6.88 1.60
CA LYS A 93 19.53 6.18 2.89
C LYS A 93 18.16 6.06 3.58
N VAL A 94 17.07 6.05 2.80
CA VAL A 94 15.68 5.96 3.29
C VAL A 94 15.14 4.53 3.37
N GLY A 95 15.99 3.51 3.17
CA GLY A 95 15.56 2.12 3.09
C GLY A 95 14.89 1.60 4.35
N ALA A 96 15.37 2.01 5.52
CA ALA A 96 14.77 1.64 6.80
C ALA A 96 13.39 2.29 7.02
N GLU A 97 13.12 3.45 6.41
CA GLU A 97 11.80 4.09 6.45
C GLU A 97 10.82 3.38 5.51
N ILE A 98 11.26 3.08 4.28
CA ILE A 98 10.48 2.31 3.30
C ILE A 98 10.03 0.97 3.91
N ASP A 99 10.96 0.26 4.55
CA ASP A 99 10.72 -1.07 5.13
C ASP A 99 9.74 -1.08 6.31
N LYS A 100 9.29 0.08 6.84
CA LYS A 100 8.22 0.17 7.84
C LYS A 100 6.81 0.01 7.24
N SER A 101 6.68 0.13 5.92
CA SER A 101 5.38 0.01 5.24
C SER A 101 4.85 -1.43 5.28
N SER A 102 3.51 -1.58 5.28
CA SER A 102 2.88 -2.90 5.19
C SER A 102 3.08 -3.50 3.80
N CYS A 103 2.92 -2.67 2.76
CA CYS A 103 3.12 -3.03 1.37
C CYS A 103 4.16 -2.14 0.69
N ILE A 104 5.11 -2.76 0.01
CA ILE A 104 6.14 -2.05 -0.76
C ILE A 104 6.00 -2.41 -2.23
N TRP A 105 5.73 -1.40 -3.04
CA TRP A 105 5.52 -1.49 -4.47
C TRP A 105 6.79 -1.07 -5.20
N ARG A 106 7.28 -1.91 -6.10
CA ARG A 106 8.42 -1.63 -6.98
C ARG A 106 8.07 -1.86 -8.43
N MET A 107 8.86 -1.32 -9.35
CA MET A 107 8.64 -1.44 -10.78
C MET A 107 9.72 -2.27 -11.46
N ASN A 108 9.29 -3.08 -12.45
CA ASN A 108 10.15 -3.77 -13.40
C ASN A 108 11.28 -4.57 -12.71
N ASN A 109 12.51 -4.48 -13.23
CA ASN A 109 13.68 -5.24 -12.78
C ASN A 109 14.58 -4.48 -11.79
N ALA A 110 14.09 -3.41 -11.15
CA ALA A 110 14.91 -2.68 -10.17
C ALA A 110 15.29 -3.59 -8.98
N PRO A 111 16.60 -3.76 -8.72
CA PRO A 111 17.07 -4.61 -7.63
C PRO A 111 16.95 -3.88 -6.29
N THR A 112 16.87 -4.67 -5.21
CA THR A 112 17.14 -4.18 -3.86
C THR A 112 18.55 -4.55 -3.40
N LYS A 113 19.11 -5.62 -3.95
CA LYS A 113 20.42 -6.16 -3.55
C LYS A 113 21.53 -5.17 -3.89
N GLY A 114 22.31 -4.77 -2.89
CA GLY A 114 23.35 -3.75 -2.99
C GLY A 114 22.86 -2.31 -2.85
N TYR A 115 21.56 -2.09 -2.66
CA TYR A 115 20.95 -0.76 -2.49
C TYR A 115 20.04 -0.70 -1.26
N GLU A 116 20.17 -1.67 -0.34
CA GLU A 116 19.25 -1.87 0.78
C GLU A 116 19.18 -0.65 1.70
N GLU A 117 20.30 0.03 1.92
CA GLU A 117 20.35 1.25 2.73
C GLU A 117 19.50 2.36 2.13
N ASP A 118 19.51 2.48 0.80
CA ASP A 118 18.83 3.54 0.07
C ASP A 118 17.36 3.24 -0.18
N VAL A 119 17.05 2.00 -0.58
CA VAL A 119 15.73 1.66 -1.10
C VAL A 119 15.00 0.59 -0.30
N GLY A 120 15.61 0.04 0.74
CA GLY A 120 15.04 -1.01 1.58
C GLY A 120 15.22 -2.41 0.99
N LYS A 121 14.95 -3.43 1.82
CA LYS A 121 15.15 -4.84 1.48
C LYS A 121 13.89 -5.48 0.92
N ARG A 122 12.73 -5.04 1.40
CA ARG A 122 11.46 -5.73 1.17
C ARG A 122 10.83 -5.31 -0.16
N THR A 123 10.07 -6.22 -0.73
CA THR A 123 9.17 -5.98 -1.87
C THR A 123 7.93 -6.83 -1.64
N THR A 124 6.74 -6.20 -1.68
CA THR A 124 5.47 -6.91 -1.56
C THR A 124 4.86 -7.11 -2.94
N VAL A 125 4.80 -6.04 -3.74
CA VAL A 125 4.26 -6.06 -5.10
C VAL A 125 5.30 -5.51 -6.06
N ARG A 126 5.48 -6.20 -7.19
CA ARG A 126 6.33 -5.73 -8.28
C ARG A 126 5.50 -5.62 -9.55
N VAL A 127 5.28 -4.40 -10.02
CA VAL A 127 4.55 -4.12 -11.25
C VAL A 127 5.54 -4.09 -12.41
N VAL A 128 5.34 -4.95 -13.41
CA VAL A 128 6.33 -5.21 -14.45
C VAL A 128 5.70 -5.03 -15.82
N SER A 129 6.32 -4.19 -16.66
CA SER A 129 5.98 -4.13 -18.08
C SER A 129 6.39 -5.43 -18.78
N HIS A 130 5.61 -5.87 -19.76
CA HIS A 130 5.93 -6.98 -20.64
C HIS A 130 7.34 -6.88 -21.25
N THR A 131 7.82 -5.66 -21.57
CA THR A 131 9.17 -5.42 -22.09
C THR A 131 10.27 -5.72 -21.07
N SER A 132 9.98 -5.67 -19.77
CA SER A 132 10.93 -5.96 -18.70
C SER A 132 10.93 -7.43 -18.29
N VAL A 133 9.96 -8.25 -18.72
CA VAL A 133 9.91 -9.69 -18.38
C VAL A 133 11.19 -10.42 -18.78
N PRO A 134 11.76 -10.24 -20.00
CA PRO A 134 13.02 -10.88 -20.35
C PRO A 134 14.18 -10.51 -19.41
N LEU A 135 14.17 -9.31 -18.82
CA LEU A 135 15.20 -8.87 -17.89
C LEU A 135 15.09 -9.56 -16.53
N LEU A 136 13.87 -9.82 -16.05
CA LEU A 136 13.67 -10.63 -14.83
C LEU A 136 14.18 -12.05 -15.04
N LEU A 137 13.92 -12.61 -16.23
CA LEU A 137 14.34 -13.97 -16.58
C LEU A 137 15.85 -14.14 -16.77
N LYS A 138 16.63 -13.06 -16.79
CA LYS A 138 18.10 -13.14 -16.72
C LYS A 138 18.60 -13.57 -15.33
N ASN A 139 17.82 -13.33 -14.27
CA ASN A 139 18.17 -13.75 -12.92
C ASN A 139 16.93 -14.31 -12.17
N PRO A 140 16.40 -15.46 -12.64
CA PRO A 140 15.15 -15.99 -12.13
C PRO A 140 15.27 -16.51 -10.69
N GLU A 141 16.46 -16.91 -10.24
CA GLU A 141 16.68 -17.32 -8.84
C GLU A 141 16.41 -16.15 -7.88
N TYR A 142 16.95 -14.97 -8.16
CA TYR A 142 16.70 -13.79 -7.33
C TYR A 142 15.21 -13.39 -7.33
N PHE A 143 14.58 -13.31 -8.50
CA PHE A 143 13.21 -12.81 -8.63
C PHE A 143 12.14 -13.84 -8.22
N PHE A 144 12.34 -15.14 -8.43
CA PHE A 144 11.28 -16.14 -8.25
C PHE A 144 11.57 -17.18 -7.16
N LYS A 145 12.79 -17.24 -6.63
CA LYS A 145 13.15 -18.14 -5.53
C LYS A 145 13.54 -17.41 -4.25
N GLU A 146 14.53 -16.51 -4.31
CA GLU A 146 14.95 -15.72 -3.14
C GLU A 146 13.82 -14.81 -2.65
N THR A 147 13.07 -14.22 -3.59
CA THR A 147 11.94 -13.31 -3.28
C THR A 147 10.57 -13.99 -3.47
N ASN A 148 10.43 -15.23 -3.01
CA ASN A 148 9.22 -16.07 -3.21
C ASN A 148 7.91 -15.50 -2.62
N THR A 149 7.98 -14.50 -1.73
CA THR A 149 6.80 -13.83 -1.18
C THR A 149 6.27 -12.70 -2.07
N THR A 150 7.08 -12.23 -3.02
CA THR A 150 6.76 -11.09 -3.91
C THR A 150 5.64 -11.46 -4.88
N VAL A 151 4.64 -10.60 -4.97
CA VAL A 151 3.58 -10.67 -5.99
C VAL A 151 4.05 -9.91 -7.23
N TYR A 152 4.13 -10.59 -8.37
CA TYR A 152 4.45 -10.00 -9.66
C TYR A 152 3.17 -9.68 -10.42
N VAL A 153 2.95 -8.42 -10.79
CA VAL A 153 1.82 -8.00 -11.63
C VAL A 153 2.36 -7.56 -12.99
N ILE A 154 2.19 -8.40 -13.99
CA ILE A 154 2.68 -8.15 -15.35
C ILE A 154 1.60 -7.46 -16.18
N TRP A 155 1.96 -6.38 -16.87
CA TRP A 155 1.07 -5.68 -17.80
C TRP A 155 1.71 -5.56 -19.17
N GLY A 156 0.90 -5.57 -20.22
CA GLY A 156 1.39 -5.49 -21.59
C GLY A 156 0.26 -5.39 -22.61
N PRO A 157 0.59 -5.08 -23.89
CA PRO A 157 -0.38 -5.07 -24.96
C PRO A 157 -0.93 -6.48 -25.20
N PHE A 158 -2.18 -6.55 -25.67
CA PHE A 158 -2.88 -7.82 -25.91
C PHE A 158 -2.04 -8.78 -26.76
N ARG A 159 -1.41 -8.29 -27.84
CA ARG A 159 -0.56 -9.09 -28.75
C ARG A 159 0.51 -9.91 -28.03
N ASN A 160 1.16 -9.36 -27.00
CA ASN A 160 2.22 -10.05 -26.27
C ASN A 160 1.69 -10.92 -25.11
N MET A 161 0.47 -10.64 -24.67
CA MET A 161 -0.17 -11.26 -23.50
C MET A 161 -1.27 -12.27 -23.88
N ARG A 162 -1.39 -12.65 -25.15
CA ARG A 162 -2.41 -13.62 -25.61
C ARG A 162 -2.21 -14.98 -24.95
N LYS A 163 -3.31 -15.62 -24.56
CA LYS A 163 -3.31 -16.93 -23.89
C LYS A 163 -3.42 -18.13 -24.83
N ASP A 164 -3.65 -17.88 -26.11
CA ASP A 164 -3.87 -18.90 -27.15
C ASP A 164 -2.58 -19.51 -27.71
N GLY A 165 -1.44 -19.30 -27.03
CA GLY A 165 -0.13 -19.74 -27.47
C GLY A 165 0.63 -18.76 -28.36
N ASN A 166 0.00 -17.66 -28.81
CA ASN A 166 0.68 -16.64 -29.62
C ASN A 166 1.23 -15.46 -28.81
N GLY A 167 0.92 -15.39 -27.50
CA GLY A 167 1.41 -14.34 -26.61
C GLY A 167 2.80 -14.68 -26.11
N ILE A 168 3.83 -14.14 -26.79
CA ILE A 168 5.25 -14.43 -26.47
C ILE A 168 5.55 -14.25 -24.98
N VAL A 169 5.09 -13.15 -24.38
CA VAL A 169 5.36 -12.86 -22.96
C VAL A 169 4.51 -13.73 -22.05
N TYR A 170 3.23 -13.95 -22.37
CA TYR A 170 2.39 -14.86 -21.59
C TYR A 170 2.96 -16.28 -21.56
N ASN A 171 3.47 -16.78 -22.69
CA ASN A 171 4.11 -18.09 -22.78
C ASN A 171 5.38 -18.17 -21.92
N MET A 172 6.21 -17.12 -21.90
CA MET A 172 7.36 -17.04 -21.01
C MET A 172 6.92 -17.15 -19.54
N LEU A 173 5.91 -16.38 -19.14
CA LEU A 173 5.39 -16.42 -17.76
C LEU A 173 4.81 -17.79 -17.39
N LYS A 174 4.11 -18.44 -18.33
CA LYS A 174 3.59 -19.79 -18.15
C LYS A 174 4.73 -20.78 -17.87
N LYS A 175 5.79 -20.75 -18.68
CA LYS A 175 6.99 -21.57 -18.45
C LYS A 175 7.65 -21.25 -17.11
N THR A 176 7.69 -19.97 -16.71
CA THR A 176 8.24 -19.56 -15.41
C THR A 176 7.46 -20.13 -14.24
N VAL A 177 6.12 -20.09 -14.24
CA VAL A 177 5.33 -20.67 -13.14
C VAL A 177 5.43 -22.19 -13.08
N ASP A 178 5.70 -22.85 -14.21
CA ASP A 178 5.97 -24.29 -14.24
C ASP A 178 7.33 -24.61 -13.57
N SER A 179 8.37 -23.80 -13.81
CA SER A 179 9.71 -23.97 -13.19
C SER A 179 9.80 -23.44 -11.75
N TYR A 180 9.00 -22.45 -11.38
CA TYR A 180 8.96 -21.84 -10.06
C TYR A 180 7.53 -21.89 -9.49
N PRO A 181 7.06 -23.06 -8.99
CA PRO A 181 5.66 -23.24 -8.60
C PRO A 181 5.19 -22.34 -7.45
N ALA A 182 6.11 -21.83 -6.63
CA ALA A 182 5.83 -20.89 -5.56
C ALA A 182 5.71 -19.43 -6.02
N ALA A 183 6.10 -19.12 -7.26
CA ALA A 183 6.09 -17.76 -7.79
C ALA A 183 4.66 -17.25 -7.95
N LYS A 184 4.39 -16.08 -7.38
CA LYS A 184 3.07 -15.42 -7.43
C LYS A 184 3.00 -14.46 -8.61
N ILE A 185 2.75 -15.00 -9.80
CA ILE A 185 2.70 -14.22 -11.05
C ILE A 185 1.26 -13.99 -11.49
N TYR A 186 0.90 -12.73 -11.63
CA TYR A 186 -0.40 -12.25 -12.09
C TYR A 186 -0.23 -11.47 -13.39
N VAL A 187 -1.24 -11.50 -14.25
CA VAL A 187 -1.32 -10.68 -15.45
C VAL A 187 -2.54 -9.78 -15.41
N THR A 188 -2.40 -8.59 -15.98
CA THR A 188 -3.54 -7.68 -16.16
C THR A 188 -4.43 -8.19 -17.29
N THR A 189 -5.74 -8.27 -17.03
CA THR A 189 -6.73 -8.66 -18.05
C THR A 189 -6.85 -7.61 -19.14
N GLU A 190 -7.31 -8.02 -20.33
CA GLU A 190 -7.56 -7.10 -21.44
C GLU A 190 -8.52 -5.98 -21.05
N LYS A 191 -9.66 -6.30 -20.43
CA LYS A 191 -10.62 -5.31 -19.93
C LYS A 191 -9.97 -4.29 -18.99
N ARG A 192 -9.08 -4.73 -18.09
CA ARG A 192 -8.37 -3.83 -17.18
C ARG A 192 -7.34 -2.98 -17.90
N MET A 193 -6.64 -3.53 -18.89
CA MET A 193 -5.73 -2.76 -19.75
C MET A 193 -6.47 -1.69 -20.55
N SER A 194 -7.57 -2.05 -21.22
CA SER A 194 -8.39 -1.09 -21.98
C SER A 194 -8.95 0.02 -21.09
N TYR A 195 -9.34 -0.30 -19.86
CA TYR A 195 -9.74 0.71 -18.88
C TYR A 195 -8.59 1.68 -18.55
N CYS A 196 -7.39 1.16 -18.28
CA CYS A 196 -6.23 1.99 -18.00
C CYS A 196 -5.85 2.89 -19.19
N ASP A 197 -5.92 2.36 -20.41
CA ASP A 197 -5.66 3.13 -21.63
C ASP A 197 -6.70 4.25 -21.82
N ALA A 198 -7.98 3.97 -21.56
CA ALA A 198 -9.05 4.97 -21.62
C ALA A 198 -8.87 6.09 -20.58
N VAL A 199 -8.50 5.74 -19.35
CA VAL A 199 -8.19 6.73 -18.30
C VAL A 199 -6.99 7.58 -18.71
N PHE A 200 -5.90 6.95 -19.18
CA PHE A 200 -4.71 7.68 -19.61
C PHE A 200 -5.02 8.69 -20.72
N LYS A 201 -5.79 8.27 -21.73
CA LYS A 201 -6.22 9.16 -22.82
C LYS A 201 -7.08 10.31 -22.33
N LYS A 202 -8.00 10.04 -21.42
CA LYS A 202 -8.87 11.06 -20.83
C LYS A 202 -8.06 12.13 -20.09
N GLU A 203 -7.08 11.72 -19.30
CA GLU A 203 -6.30 12.65 -18.45
C GLU A 203 -5.20 13.39 -19.23
N THR A 204 -4.64 12.77 -20.28
CA THR A 204 -3.46 13.33 -20.99
C THR A 204 -3.76 13.85 -22.39
N GLY A 205 -4.91 13.49 -22.96
CA GLY A 205 -5.24 13.73 -24.37
C GLY A 205 -4.45 12.87 -25.36
N LYS A 206 -3.68 11.89 -24.89
CA LYS A 206 -2.79 11.05 -25.73
C LYS A 206 -3.12 9.57 -25.58
N ASP A 207 -2.96 8.83 -26.68
CA ASP A 207 -2.89 7.37 -26.60
C ASP A 207 -1.56 6.94 -25.98
N ARG A 208 -1.54 5.75 -25.38
CA ARG A 208 -0.39 5.21 -24.62
C ARG A 208 0.58 4.43 -25.49
#